data_AF-A0A830FQ66-F1
#
_entry.id   AF-A0A830FQ66-F1
#
_cell.length_a   1.000
_cell.length_b   1.000
_cell.length_c   1.000
_cell.angle_alpha   90.00
_cell.angle_beta   90.00
_cell.angle_gamma   90.00
#
_symmetry.space_group_name_H-M   'P 1'
#
loop_
_entity.id
_entity.type
_entity.pdbx_description
1 polymer ?
#
loop_
_entity_poly.entity_id
_entity_poly.type
_entity_poly.pdbx_seq_one_letter_code
_entity_poly.pdbx_strand_id
1 'polypeptide(L)'
;MKVVSIVGESDAGKTTLVERLVAALERAGATVGTVKGIHHAVELDDPGKDTHRHRSAGAARVVGVTPDLTASFRPVGKADGGPDAALDRALAEFGDDVDVVLVEGFSGSALPKVVVGDPGASDYAGPELERVPAPDDAAVDALAARVLADGAERGTDATTLTDLTHDLTAETPVYPGDPAVSVTPAATHDDDGYRVSALSLGTHAGTHVDAPRHVDPEGATLGAYDLADFRLDARRVSLDADAREPIGPERFPDPDDADLLVVDTGWAKRWGTPAYADHPYLTAAAASWCVEHDYHLALDTFGPDPTPTANADPAEPTGVPAHERLLGAGRLVFENLTNLGALGERFAFRAYPLKVDADGAPVRAVAETTE
;
A
#
# COMPACT_ATOMS: atom_id res chain seq x y z
N MET A 1 -16.53 9.67 1.46
CA MET A 1 -17.44 9.95 0.32
C MET A 1 -18.51 8.85 0.19
N LYS A 2 -19.76 9.19 -0.16
CA LYS A 2 -20.86 8.26 -0.48
C LYS A 2 -20.95 8.05 -2.00
N VAL A 3 -21.21 6.82 -2.45
CA VAL A 3 -21.33 6.52 -3.89
C VAL A 3 -22.61 5.76 -4.19
N VAL A 4 -23.35 6.23 -5.20
CA VAL A 4 -24.57 5.59 -5.71
C VAL A 4 -24.55 5.59 -7.23
N SER A 5 -25.05 4.51 -7.83
CA SER A 5 -25.13 4.38 -9.29
C SER A 5 -26.56 4.55 -9.78
N ILE A 6 -26.73 5.32 -10.85
CA ILE A 6 -28.01 5.59 -11.51
C ILE A 6 -28.07 4.74 -12.77
N VAL A 7 -29.03 3.81 -12.81
CA VAL A 7 -29.19 2.79 -13.85
C VAL A 7 -30.61 2.81 -14.43
N GLY A 8 -30.80 2.23 -15.60
CA GLY A 8 -32.05 2.27 -16.35
C GLY A 8 -31.80 2.10 -17.85
N GLU A 9 -32.85 1.76 -18.59
CA GLU A 9 -32.80 1.63 -20.05
C GLU A 9 -32.31 2.91 -20.74
N SER A 10 -31.85 2.78 -21.99
CA SER A 10 -31.55 3.93 -22.84
C SER A 10 -32.77 4.86 -22.90
N ASP A 11 -32.53 6.18 -22.84
CA ASP A 11 -33.57 7.21 -22.84
C ASP A 11 -34.56 7.21 -21.65
N ALA A 12 -34.31 6.42 -20.59
CA ALA A 12 -35.13 6.44 -19.37
C ALA A 12 -35.06 7.75 -18.55
N GLY A 13 -34.25 8.74 -18.96
CA GLY A 13 -34.11 10.01 -18.25
C GLY A 13 -33.06 10.02 -17.12
N LYS A 14 -32.09 9.08 -17.12
CA LYS A 14 -31.01 9.00 -16.12
C LYS A 14 -30.26 10.32 -15.93
N THR A 15 -29.82 10.94 -17.02
CA THR A 15 -29.11 12.23 -16.98
C THR A 15 -29.95 13.31 -16.29
N THR A 16 -31.25 13.38 -16.60
CA THR A 16 -32.18 14.33 -15.97
C THR A 16 -32.32 14.08 -14.47
N LEU A 17 -32.35 12.81 -14.03
CA LEU A 17 -32.37 12.49 -12.61
C LEU A 17 -31.05 12.86 -11.93
N VAL A 18 -29.91 12.61 -12.56
CA VAL A 18 -28.57 13.00 -12.05
C VAL A 18 -28.51 14.52 -11.84
N GLU A 19 -28.90 15.32 -12.83
CA GLU A 19 -28.91 16.80 -12.73
C GLU A 19 -29.77 17.28 -11.55
N ARG A 20 -30.95 16.67 -11.35
CA ARG A 20 -31.85 17.02 -10.26
C ARG A 20 -31.30 16.59 -8.90
N LEU A 21 -30.64 15.43 -8.82
CA LEU A 21 -30.02 14.95 -7.60
C LEU A 21 -28.80 15.80 -7.21
N VAL A 22 -27.97 16.21 -8.17
CA VAL A 22 -26.87 17.16 -7.93
C VAL A 22 -27.42 18.41 -7.25
N ALA A 23 -28.44 19.04 -7.85
CA ALA A 23 -29.03 20.25 -7.28
C ALA A 23 -29.65 20.03 -5.88
N ALA A 24 -30.27 18.87 -5.63
CA ALA A 24 -30.85 18.58 -4.32
C ALA A 24 -29.81 18.27 -3.23
N LEU A 25 -28.75 17.54 -3.58
CA LEU A 25 -27.64 17.22 -2.68
C LEU A 25 -26.83 18.48 -2.33
N GLU A 26 -26.58 19.36 -3.30
CA GLU A 26 -25.94 20.66 -3.04
C GLU A 26 -26.79 21.54 -2.12
N ARG A 27 -28.12 21.57 -2.32
CA ARG A 27 -29.04 22.25 -1.38
C ARG A 27 -29.02 21.64 0.03
N ALA A 28 -28.73 20.35 0.14
CA ALA A 28 -28.53 19.66 1.40
C ALA A 28 -27.14 19.88 2.02
N GLY A 29 -26.26 20.63 1.35
CA GLY A 29 -24.94 21.02 1.85
C GLY A 29 -23.81 20.05 1.49
N ALA A 30 -24.04 19.09 0.59
CA ALA A 30 -23.02 18.14 0.15
C ALA A 30 -22.30 18.64 -1.12
N THR A 31 -20.99 18.44 -1.22
CA THR A 31 -20.24 18.60 -2.46
C THR A 31 -20.42 17.36 -3.34
N VAL A 32 -20.77 17.54 -4.62
CA VAL A 32 -21.20 16.44 -5.50
C VAL A 32 -20.28 16.26 -6.70
N GLY A 33 -19.73 15.06 -6.86
CA GLY A 33 -19.05 14.60 -8.07
C GLY A 33 -19.96 13.73 -8.95
N THR A 34 -19.61 13.60 -10.24
CA THR A 34 -20.35 12.72 -11.15
C THR A 34 -19.40 11.89 -12.02
N VAL A 35 -19.76 10.63 -12.26
CA VAL A 35 -19.07 9.74 -13.20
C VAL A 35 -20.06 9.29 -14.26
N LYS A 36 -19.73 9.49 -15.53
CA LYS A 36 -20.54 9.01 -16.66
C LYS A 36 -19.83 7.87 -17.39
N GLY A 37 -20.41 6.68 -17.33
CA GLY A 37 -19.91 5.52 -18.06
C GLY A 37 -20.23 5.59 -19.55
N ILE A 38 -19.23 5.92 -20.38
CA ILE A 38 -19.38 5.91 -21.84
C ILE A 38 -19.19 4.47 -22.36
N HIS A 39 -20.13 3.98 -23.19
CA HIS A 39 -20.15 2.58 -23.68
C HIS A 39 -19.45 2.37 -25.02
N HIS A 40 -19.21 3.43 -25.79
CA HIS A 40 -18.50 3.39 -27.07
C HIS A 40 -17.20 4.19 -26.96
N ALA A 41 -16.22 3.85 -27.80
CA ALA A 41 -14.98 4.62 -27.87
C ALA A 41 -15.30 6.04 -28.36
N VAL A 42 -14.99 7.04 -27.53
CA VAL A 42 -15.11 8.46 -27.86
C VAL A 42 -13.76 9.09 -27.57
N GLU A 43 -13.27 9.87 -28.52
CA GLU A 43 -12.12 10.72 -28.29
C GLU A 43 -12.59 11.97 -27.53
N LEU A 44 -12.02 12.18 -26.34
CA LEU A 44 -12.44 13.21 -25.39
C LEU A 44 -11.67 14.53 -25.54
N ASP A 45 -10.62 14.53 -26.37
CA ASP A 45 -9.77 15.68 -26.66
C ASP A 45 -9.67 15.92 -28.17
N ASP A 46 -9.27 17.10 -28.61
CA ASP A 46 -9.21 17.42 -30.04
C ASP A 46 -8.01 16.76 -30.74
N PRO A 47 -8.22 15.83 -31.70
CA PRO A 47 -7.12 15.16 -32.39
C PRO A 47 -6.14 16.12 -33.03
N GLY A 48 -4.86 15.94 -32.73
CA GLY A 48 -3.76 16.73 -33.28
C GLY A 48 -3.54 18.10 -32.62
N LYS A 49 -4.33 18.48 -31.60
CA LYS A 49 -4.04 19.64 -30.74
C LYS A 49 -3.03 19.29 -29.64
N ASP A 50 -2.62 20.29 -28.88
CA ASP A 50 -1.44 20.19 -28.00
C ASP A 50 -1.60 19.15 -26.89
N THR A 51 -2.71 19.15 -26.15
CA THR A 51 -3.01 18.15 -25.11
C THR A 51 -3.12 16.73 -25.67
N HIS A 52 -3.74 16.58 -26.84
CA HIS A 52 -3.82 15.30 -27.54
C HIS A 52 -2.43 14.81 -27.97
N ARG A 53 -1.58 15.73 -28.46
CA ARG A 53 -0.19 15.42 -28.84
C ARG A 53 0.66 15.04 -27.64
N HIS A 54 0.47 15.67 -26.47
CA HIS A 54 1.15 15.29 -25.23
C HIS A 54 0.79 13.85 -24.84
N ARG A 55 -0.50 13.50 -24.88
CA ARG A 55 -0.97 12.13 -24.58
C ARG A 55 -0.44 11.11 -25.59
N SER A 56 -0.50 11.46 -26.88
CA SER A 56 0.02 10.62 -27.98
C SER A 56 1.54 10.42 -27.91
N ALA A 57 2.27 11.35 -27.28
CA ALA A 57 3.70 11.22 -27.02
C ALA A 57 4.04 10.28 -25.84
N GLY A 58 3.03 9.76 -25.13
CA GLY A 58 3.21 8.81 -24.03
C GLY A 58 3.19 9.43 -22.63
N ALA A 59 2.72 10.67 -22.47
CA ALA A 59 2.51 11.25 -21.14
C ALA A 59 1.51 10.39 -20.34
N ALA A 60 1.91 9.97 -19.13
CA ALA A 60 1.09 9.14 -18.26
C ALA A 60 -0.17 9.88 -17.75
N ARG A 61 -0.08 11.21 -17.62
CA ARG A 61 -1.20 12.11 -17.32
C ARG A 61 -0.97 13.43 -18.04
N VAL A 62 -2.04 13.98 -18.61
CA VAL A 62 -2.04 15.30 -19.24
C VAL A 62 -3.10 16.15 -18.57
N VAL A 63 -2.71 17.32 -18.05
CA VAL A 63 -3.62 18.26 -17.41
C VAL A 63 -3.67 19.53 -18.24
N GLY A 64 -4.86 19.84 -18.75
CA GLY A 64 -5.17 21.09 -19.44
C GLY A 64 -5.85 22.05 -18.48
N VAL A 65 -5.34 23.27 -18.38
CA VAL A 65 -5.90 24.32 -17.51
C VAL A 65 -6.33 25.49 -18.38
N THR A 66 -7.61 25.85 -18.27
CA THR A 66 -8.23 27.03 -18.90
C THR A 66 -8.59 28.05 -17.82
N PRO A 67 -8.99 29.29 -18.16
CA PRO A 67 -9.38 30.29 -17.17
C PRO A 67 -10.47 29.82 -16.19
N ASP A 68 -11.39 28.97 -16.65
CA ASP A 68 -12.58 28.59 -15.88
C ASP A 68 -12.66 27.08 -15.57
N LEU A 69 -11.83 26.25 -16.23
CA LEU A 69 -11.93 24.78 -16.16
C LEU A 69 -10.56 24.11 -16.23
N THR A 70 -10.42 23.02 -15.48
CA THR A 70 -9.30 22.09 -15.60
C THR A 70 -9.80 20.74 -16.11
N ALA A 71 -9.09 20.16 -17.08
CA ALA A 71 -9.35 18.82 -17.61
C ALA A 71 -8.11 17.94 -17.40
N SER A 72 -8.31 16.69 -16.97
CA SER A 72 -7.24 15.69 -16.80
C SER A 72 -7.51 14.49 -17.70
N PHE A 73 -6.50 14.08 -18.45
CA PHE A 73 -6.56 12.93 -19.36
C PHE A 73 -5.52 11.90 -18.95
N ARG A 74 -5.94 10.63 -18.88
CA ARG A 74 -5.05 9.46 -18.74
C ARG A 74 -5.29 8.50 -19.89
N PRO A 75 -4.26 7.85 -20.47
CA PRO A 75 -4.42 6.87 -21.54
C PRO A 75 -4.84 5.49 -21.00
N VAL A 76 -5.83 5.43 -20.10
CA VAL A 76 -6.36 4.19 -19.51
C VAL A 76 -7.89 4.26 -19.44
N GLY A 77 -8.57 3.15 -19.72
CA GLY A 77 -10.03 3.06 -19.80
C GLY A 77 -10.58 1.73 -19.30
N LYS A 78 -11.77 1.35 -19.77
CA LYS A 78 -12.44 0.08 -19.40
C LYS A 78 -11.73 -1.17 -19.95
N ALA A 79 -10.89 -1.01 -20.98
CA ALA A 79 -10.10 -2.11 -21.54
C ALA A 79 -8.96 -2.54 -20.60
N ASP A 80 -8.52 -1.64 -19.71
CA ASP A 80 -7.39 -1.82 -18.80
C ASP A 80 -7.86 -2.38 -17.45
N GLY A 81 -8.14 -3.68 -17.39
CA GLY A 81 -8.60 -4.35 -16.17
C GLY A 81 -10.12 -4.39 -15.97
N GLY A 82 -10.90 -3.99 -16.99
CA GLY A 82 -12.36 -4.14 -17.01
C GLY A 82 -13.15 -2.94 -16.44
N PRO A 83 -14.50 -3.01 -16.47
CA PRO A 83 -15.37 -1.93 -16.04
C PRO A 83 -15.23 -1.56 -14.55
N ASP A 84 -15.07 -2.54 -13.67
CA ASP A 84 -14.97 -2.28 -12.22
C ASP A 84 -13.67 -1.56 -11.87
N ALA A 85 -12.53 -2.04 -12.39
CA ALA A 85 -11.25 -1.34 -12.22
C ALA A 85 -11.27 0.07 -12.81
N ALA A 86 -12.00 0.30 -13.91
CA ALA A 86 -12.17 1.63 -14.48
C ALA A 86 -13.06 2.54 -13.63
N LEU A 87 -14.12 1.99 -13.03
CA LEU A 87 -14.95 2.70 -12.07
C LEU A 87 -14.13 3.08 -10.83
N ASP A 88 -13.30 2.16 -10.32
CA ASP A 88 -12.45 2.42 -9.18
C ASP A 88 -11.45 3.53 -9.44
N ARG A 89 -10.79 3.51 -10.61
CA ARG A 89 -9.89 4.60 -11.01
C ARG A 89 -10.63 5.94 -11.16
N ALA A 90 -11.83 5.94 -11.73
CA ALA A 90 -12.61 7.16 -11.90
C ALA A 90 -13.05 7.74 -10.54
N LEU A 91 -13.48 6.89 -9.62
CA LEU A 91 -13.88 7.30 -8.29
C LEU A 91 -12.71 7.78 -7.42
N ALA A 92 -11.49 7.29 -7.67
CA ALA A 92 -10.27 7.76 -7.01
C ALA A 92 -9.78 9.15 -7.51
N GLU A 93 -10.36 9.69 -8.59
CA GLU A 93 -10.06 11.07 -9.00
C GLU A 93 -10.76 12.11 -8.11
N PHE A 94 -11.75 11.69 -7.30
CA PHE A 94 -12.39 12.55 -6.31
C PHE A 94 -11.65 12.39 -4.98
N GLY A 95 -11.19 13.51 -4.41
CA GLY A 95 -10.55 13.52 -3.10
C GLY A 95 -11.57 13.67 -1.97
N ASP A 96 -11.06 14.03 -0.79
CA ASP A 96 -11.86 14.28 0.41
C ASP A 96 -12.76 15.54 0.32
N ASP A 97 -12.62 16.32 -0.74
CA ASP A 97 -13.42 17.51 -1.00
C ASP A 97 -14.82 17.20 -1.57
N VAL A 98 -15.08 15.94 -1.95
CA VAL A 98 -16.37 15.48 -2.48
C VAL A 98 -17.09 14.55 -1.51
N ASP A 99 -18.26 14.96 -1.05
CA ASP A 99 -19.08 14.18 -0.12
C ASP A 99 -19.80 13.03 -0.81
N VAL A 100 -20.29 13.23 -2.03
CA VAL A 100 -21.13 12.26 -2.77
C VAL A 100 -20.72 12.18 -4.24
N VAL A 101 -20.60 10.97 -4.78
CA VAL A 101 -20.47 10.76 -6.23
C VAL A 101 -21.66 9.99 -6.79
N LEU A 102 -22.27 10.57 -7.84
CA LEU A 102 -23.33 9.95 -8.62
C LEU A 102 -22.74 9.29 -9.89
N VAL A 103 -22.91 7.98 -10.02
CA VAL A 103 -22.37 7.19 -11.14
C VAL A 103 -23.47 6.88 -12.14
N GLU A 104 -23.52 7.57 -13.27
CA GLU A 104 -24.42 7.22 -14.38
C GLU A 104 -23.82 6.04 -15.19
N GLY A 105 -24.46 4.87 -15.11
CA GLY A 105 -23.99 3.64 -15.76
C GLY A 105 -23.31 2.66 -14.79
N PHE A 106 -22.42 1.80 -15.32
CA PHE A 106 -21.79 0.70 -14.57
C PHE A 106 -22.81 -0.22 -13.89
N SER A 107 -23.80 -0.70 -14.66
CA SER A 107 -24.89 -1.55 -14.17
C SER A 107 -24.45 -2.88 -13.56
N GLY A 108 -23.24 -3.35 -13.90
CA GLY A 108 -22.63 -4.55 -13.34
C GLY A 108 -21.88 -4.34 -12.02
N SER A 109 -21.70 -3.10 -11.55
CA SER A 109 -20.99 -2.85 -10.28
C SER A 109 -21.88 -3.14 -9.07
N ALA A 110 -21.28 -3.58 -7.96
CA ALA A 110 -21.98 -3.89 -6.72
C ALA A 110 -22.51 -2.66 -5.93
N LEU A 111 -22.31 -1.45 -6.46
CA LEU A 111 -22.76 -0.21 -5.81
C LEU A 111 -24.28 -0.20 -5.62
N PRO A 112 -24.80 0.45 -4.56
CA PRO A 112 -26.22 0.72 -4.42
C PRO A 112 -26.78 1.49 -5.62
N LYS A 113 -28.00 1.14 -6.03
CA LYS A 113 -28.59 1.58 -7.30
C LYS A 113 -29.85 2.40 -7.10
N VAL A 114 -29.98 3.48 -7.86
CA VAL A 114 -31.28 4.09 -8.16
C VAL A 114 -31.66 3.70 -9.58
N VAL A 115 -32.78 3.00 -9.71
CA VAL A 115 -33.29 2.49 -10.99
C VAL A 115 -34.30 3.47 -11.56
N VAL A 116 -34.08 3.92 -12.80
CA VAL A 116 -34.98 4.81 -13.53
C VAL A 116 -35.77 4.01 -14.57
N GLY A 117 -37.09 4.15 -14.55
CA GLY A 117 -38.01 3.41 -15.40
C GLY A 117 -38.51 2.11 -14.78
N ASP A 118 -39.18 1.30 -15.61
CA ASP A 118 -39.58 -0.07 -15.30
C ASP A 118 -38.87 -1.07 -16.23
N PRO A 119 -37.54 -1.24 -16.09
CA PRO A 119 -36.77 -2.17 -16.91
C PRO A 119 -37.00 -3.62 -16.46
N GLY A 120 -38.24 -4.11 -16.44
CA GLY A 120 -38.62 -5.49 -16.08
C GLY A 120 -37.82 -6.11 -14.91
N ALA A 121 -37.57 -7.42 -14.97
CA ALA A 121 -36.55 -8.07 -14.15
C ALA A 121 -35.17 -7.73 -14.72
N SER A 122 -34.62 -6.59 -14.34
CA SER A 122 -33.28 -6.16 -14.73
C SER A 122 -32.24 -6.77 -13.80
N ASP A 123 -31.25 -7.46 -14.38
CA ASP A 123 -30.08 -8.03 -13.70
C ASP A 123 -29.06 -6.94 -13.32
N TYR A 124 -29.49 -5.89 -12.61
CA TYR A 124 -28.55 -4.93 -12.04
C TYR A 124 -27.83 -5.57 -10.85
N ALA A 125 -26.51 -5.48 -10.85
CA ALA A 125 -25.73 -5.90 -9.70
C ALA A 125 -25.86 -4.85 -8.58
N GLY A 126 -25.81 -5.31 -7.33
CA GLY A 126 -25.89 -4.44 -6.14
C GLY A 126 -27.31 -4.22 -5.61
N PRO A 127 -27.45 -3.62 -4.41
CA PRO A 127 -28.74 -3.40 -3.79
C PRO A 127 -29.49 -2.23 -4.44
N GLU A 128 -30.79 -2.41 -4.69
CA GLU A 128 -31.67 -1.32 -5.15
C GLU A 128 -32.04 -0.42 -3.97
N LEU A 129 -31.62 0.84 -4.02
CA LEU A 129 -32.08 1.89 -3.10
C LEU A 129 -33.49 2.30 -3.49
N GLU A 130 -33.68 2.82 -4.69
CA GLU A 130 -34.98 3.34 -5.11
C GLU A 130 -35.26 3.04 -6.56
N ARG A 131 -36.55 2.86 -6.88
CA ARG A 131 -37.05 2.82 -8.24
C ARG A 131 -37.92 4.02 -8.51
N VAL A 132 -37.56 4.74 -9.56
CA VAL A 132 -38.17 5.99 -9.98
C VAL A 132 -38.77 5.79 -11.37
N PRO A 133 -40.10 5.79 -11.55
CA PRO A 133 -40.73 5.54 -12.85
C PRO A 133 -40.31 6.51 -13.95
N ALA A 134 -40.24 7.79 -13.64
CA ALA A 134 -39.65 8.82 -14.48
C ALA A 134 -39.01 9.89 -13.59
N PRO A 135 -38.01 10.66 -14.08
CA PRO A 135 -37.36 11.70 -13.28
C PRO A 135 -38.36 12.65 -12.61
N ASP A 136 -39.42 13.06 -13.32
CA ASP A 136 -40.48 13.95 -12.84
C ASP A 136 -41.29 13.41 -11.66
N ASP A 137 -41.35 12.08 -11.52
CA ASP A 137 -42.02 11.42 -10.41
C ASP A 137 -41.11 11.27 -9.17
N ALA A 138 -39.82 11.58 -9.29
CA ALA A 138 -38.88 11.45 -8.18
C ALA A 138 -39.19 12.47 -7.06
N ALA A 139 -39.36 11.97 -5.84
CA ALA A 139 -39.29 12.78 -4.63
C ALA A 139 -37.81 13.12 -4.35
N VAL A 140 -37.21 14.00 -5.16
CA VAL A 140 -35.75 14.19 -5.26
C VAL A 140 -35.11 14.53 -3.91
N ASP A 141 -35.74 15.34 -3.06
CA ASP A 141 -35.17 15.68 -1.75
C ASP A 141 -35.14 14.47 -0.81
N ALA A 142 -36.16 13.61 -0.86
CA ALA A 142 -36.17 12.36 -0.09
C ALA A 142 -35.12 11.38 -0.64
N LEU A 143 -35.01 11.27 -1.96
CA LEU A 143 -34.01 10.43 -2.61
C LEU A 143 -32.58 10.91 -2.31
N ALA A 144 -32.33 12.23 -2.29
CA ALA A 144 -31.06 12.81 -1.89
C ALA A 144 -30.70 12.45 -0.44
N ALA A 145 -31.66 12.55 0.49
CA ALA A 145 -31.45 12.12 1.87
C ALA A 145 -31.10 10.63 1.99
N ARG A 146 -31.73 9.78 1.16
CA ARG A 146 -31.42 8.35 1.09
C ARG A 146 -30.04 8.08 0.50
N VAL A 147 -29.63 8.81 -0.53
CA VAL A 147 -28.27 8.71 -1.08
C VAL A 147 -27.21 9.03 -0.02
N LEU A 148 -27.44 10.06 0.79
CA LEU A 148 -26.54 10.44 1.89
C LEU A 148 -26.47 9.38 2.99
N ALA A 149 -27.60 8.77 3.34
CA ALA A 149 -27.66 7.75 4.38
C ALA A 149 -27.13 6.39 3.90
N ASP A 150 -27.67 5.90 2.78
CA ASP A 150 -27.60 4.51 2.33
C ASP A 150 -26.66 4.30 1.15
N GLY A 151 -26.05 5.36 0.62
CA GLY A 151 -24.98 5.25 -0.37
C GLY A 151 -23.81 4.42 0.16
N ALA A 152 -23.15 3.68 -0.73
CA ALA A 152 -21.99 2.90 -0.33
C ALA A 152 -20.92 3.85 0.21
N GLU A 153 -20.41 3.54 1.39
CA GLU A 153 -19.22 4.23 1.88
C GLU A 153 -18.05 3.79 1.04
N ARG A 154 -17.49 4.76 0.33
CA ARG A 154 -16.17 4.61 -0.25
C ARG A 154 -15.24 5.42 0.64
N GLY A 155 -14.36 4.71 1.34
CA GLY A 155 -13.14 5.31 1.83
C GLY A 155 -12.44 5.93 0.61
N THR A 156 -12.18 7.23 0.68
CA THR A 156 -11.33 7.95 -0.28
C THR A 156 -9.92 7.37 -0.28
N ASP A 157 -9.55 6.69 0.80
CA ASP A 157 -8.35 5.87 0.98
C ASP A 157 -8.36 4.59 0.12
N ALA A 158 -7.97 4.67 -1.15
CA ALA A 158 -7.46 3.48 -1.81
C ALA A 158 -6.14 3.10 -1.13
N THR A 159 -6.19 2.19 -0.15
CA THR A 159 -4.99 1.68 0.52
C THR A 159 -4.08 1.04 -0.52
N THR A 160 -2.96 1.70 -0.80
CA THR A 160 -1.91 1.15 -1.65
C THR A 160 -1.01 0.27 -0.80
N LEU A 161 -0.78 -0.96 -1.26
CA LEU A 161 0.13 -1.90 -0.63
C LEU A 161 1.46 -1.92 -1.39
N THR A 162 2.55 -1.58 -0.70
CA THR A 162 3.90 -1.71 -1.23
C THR A 162 4.59 -2.88 -0.55
N ASP A 163 5.07 -3.84 -1.33
CA ASP A 163 5.81 -4.99 -0.82
C ASP A 163 7.25 -4.60 -0.50
N LEU A 164 7.66 -4.83 0.75
CA LEU A 164 8.97 -4.47 1.28
C LEU A 164 9.87 -5.68 1.49
N THR A 165 9.51 -6.82 0.88
CA THR A 165 10.14 -8.12 1.12
C THR A 165 11.00 -8.56 -0.05
N HIS A 166 12.21 -9.03 0.21
CA HIS A 166 13.03 -9.72 -0.80
C HIS A 166 12.53 -11.15 -1.04
N ASP A 167 12.69 -11.64 -2.28
CA ASP A 167 12.41 -13.03 -2.60
C ASP A 167 13.32 -13.99 -1.81
N LEU A 168 12.72 -15.06 -1.28
CA LEU A 168 13.45 -16.17 -0.67
C LEU A 168 13.79 -17.22 -1.74
N THR A 169 15.08 -17.34 -2.05
CA THR A 169 15.62 -18.30 -3.03
C THR A 169 16.87 -18.97 -2.47
N ALA A 170 17.45 -19.93 -3.20
CA ALA A 170 18.71 -20.56 -2.79
C ALA A 170 19.91 -19.61 -2.82
N GLU A 171 19.76 -18.47 -3.50
CA GLU A 171 20.73 -17.40 -3.65
C GLU A 171 20.53 -16.26 -2.64
N THR A 172 19.52 -16.35 -1.77
CA THR A 172 19.30 -15.38 -0.69
C THR A 172 20.58 -15.24 0.15
N PRO A 173 21.17 -14.03 0.26
CA PRO A 173 22.27 -13.77 1.18
C PRO A 173 21.88 -14.17 2.62
N VAL A 174 22.80 -14.81 3.32
CA VAL A 174 22.65 -15.18 4.74
C VAL A 174 23.84 -14.64 5.54
N TYR A 175 23.63 -14.36 6.82
CA TYR A 175 24.67 -13.84 7.68
C TYR A 175 25.83 -14.85 7.74
N PRO A 176 27.10 -14.42 7.80
CA PRO A 176 28.23 -15.36 7.85
C PRO A 176 28.11 -16.37 8.99
N GLY A 177 27.90 -17.64 8.63
CA GLY A 177 27.76 -18.76 9.57
C GLY A 177 26.33 -19.30 9.70
N ASP A 178 25.34 -18.56 9.21
CA ASP A 178 23.94 -18.93 9.29
C ASP A 178 23.55 -20.04 8.31
N PRO A 179 22.45 -20.78 8.58
CA PRO A 179 21.92 -21.76 7.66
C PRO A 179 21.52 -21.12 6.32
N ALA A 180 22.05 -21.67 5.22
CA ALA A 180 21.64 -21.27 3.87
C ALA A 180 20.16 -21.57 3.61
N VAL A 181 19.51 -20.72 2.81
CA VAL A 181 18.15 -20.96 2.31
C VAL A 181 18.18 -22.06 1.25
N SER A 182 17.25 -23.01 1.34
CA SER A 182 17.08 -24.08 0.36
C SER A 182 15.61 -24.20 -0.03
N VAL A 183 15.36 -24.18 -1.34
CA VAL A 183 14.06 -24.46 -1.93
C VAL A 183 14.22 -25.62 -2.90
N THR A 184 13.73 -26.80 -2.53
CA THR A 184 13.89 -28.03 -3.34
C THR A 184 12.55 -28.67 -3.64
N PRO A 185 12.35 -29.31 -4.81
CA PRO A 185 11.11 -30.02 -5.08
C PRO A 185 10.91 -31.19 -4.11
N ALA A 186 9.76 -31.24 -3.45
CA ALA A 186 9.30 -32.38 -2.65
C ALA A 186 8.27 -33.24 -3.41
N ALA A 187 7.55 -32.63 -4.36
CA ALA A 187 6.66 -33.29 -5.32
C ALA A 187 6.68 -32.54 -6.65
N THR A 188 6.53 -33.25 -7.78
CA THR A 188 6.54 -32.65 -9.13
C THR A 188 5.31 -33.04 -9.94
N HIS A 189 4.92 -32.22 -10.91
CA HIS A 189 3.78 -32.54 -11.76
C HIS A 189 3.98 -33.81 -12.59
N ASP A 190 5.21 -34.09 -13.02
CA ASP A 190 5.51 -35.26 -13.87
C ASP A 190 5.34 -36.58 -13.11
N ASP A 191 5.79 -36.62 -11.85
CA ASP A 191 5.77 -37.84 -11.04
C ASP A 191 4.51 -37.96 -10.16
N ASP A 192 3.99 -36.83 -9.64
CA ASP A 192 2.95 -36.80 -8.60
C ASP A 192 1.64 -36.14 -9.05
N GLY A 193 1.64 -35.41 -10.18
CA GLY A 193 0.48 -34.66 -10.68
C GLY A 193 0.26 -33.29 -10.02
N TYR A 194 1.08 -32.91 -9.04
CA TYR A 194 1.06 -31.61 -8.35
C TYR A 194 2.48 -31.18 -7.95
N ARG A 195 2.70 -29.90 -7.59
CA ARG A 195 4.01 -29.39 -7.14
C ARG A 195 3.99 -29.03 -5.67
N VAL A 196 4.99 -29.50 -4.92
CA VAL A 196 5.31 -29.06 -3.56
C VAL A 196 6.81 -28.81 -3.47
N SER A 197 7.23 -27.75 -2.79
CA SER A 197 8.64 -27.49 -2.48
C SER A 197 8.88 -27.71 -0.98
N ALA A 198 9.99 -28.36 -0.64
CA ALA A 198 10.57 -28.32 0.69
C ALA A 198 11.37 -27.03 0.86
N LEU A 199 11.15 -26.34 1.97
CA LEU A 199 11.83 -25.12 2.35
C LEU A 199 12.66 -25.37 3.62
N SER A 200 13.93 -24.99 3.60
CA SER A 200 14.81 -24.98 4.77
C SER A 200 15.47 -23.62 4.85
N LEU A 201 15.43 -22.98 6.02
CA LEU A 201 15.94 -21.62 6.24
C LEU A 201 16.30 -21.41 7.71
N GLY A 202 17.21 -20.46 7.98
CA GLY A 202 17.42 -19.92 9.32
C GLY A 202 16.29 -18.95 9.72
N THR A 203 16.10 -18.75 11.02
CA THR A 203 15.10 -17.80 11.57
C THR A 203 15.32 -16.37 11.10
N HIS A 204 16.57 -16.00 10.80
CA HIS A 204 17.00 -14.68 10.33
C HIS A 204 17.22 -14.61 8.80
N ALA A 205 16.55 -15.48 8.04
CA ALA A 205 16.74 -15.54 6.58
C ALA A 205 15.89 -14.50 5.83
N GLY A 206 16.54 -13.75 4.93
CA GLY A 206 15.86 -12.78 4.07
C GLY A 206 15.29 -11.61 4.86
N THR A 207 14.17 -11.05 4.39
CA THR A 207 13.41 -10.06 5.17
C THR A 207 12.75 -10.73 6.37
N HIS A 208 13.12 -10.32 7.57
CA HIS A 208 12.73 -11.02 8.80
C HIS A 208 12.57 -10.06 9.97
N VAL A 209 12.06 -10.58 11.09
CA VAL A 209 11.93 -9.88 12.37
C VAL A 209 12.68 -10.62 13.46
N ASP A 210 13.29 -9.86 14.35
CA ASP A 210 14.01 -10.33 15.53
C ASP A 210 13.24 -10.03 16.81
N ALA A 211 13.23 -11.01 17.70
CA ALA A 211 12.66 -10.92 19.03
C ALA A 211 13.78 -10.89 20.10
N PRO A 212 13.49 -10.43 21.33
CA PRO A 212 14.47 -10.30 22.41
C PRO A 212 15.33 -11.55 22.67
N ARG A 213 14.76 -12.75 22.47
CA ARG A 213 15.46 -14.02 22.65
C ARG A 213 16.73 -14.17 21.79
N HIS A 214 16.85 -13.41 20.70
CA HIS A 214 18.02 -13.44 19.82
C HIS A 214 19.33 -13.06 20.54
N VAL A 215 19.28 -12.10 21.48
CA VAL A 215 20.46 -11.65 22.24
C VAL A 215 20.34 -11.86 23.76
N ASP A 216 19.12 -12.08 24.27
CA ASP A 216 18.86 -12.35 25.68
C ASP A 216 18.34 -13.79 25.89
N PRO A 217 19.07 -14.66 26.61
CA PRO A 217 18.62 -16.01 26.93
C PRO A 217 17.24 -16.10 27.61
N GLU A 218 16.85 -15.07 28.37
CA GLU A 218 15.55 -14.98 29.04
C GLU A 218 14.55 -14.08 28.29
N GLY A 219 14.96 -13.53 27.14
CA GLY A 219 14.16 -12.66 26.30
C GLY A 219 12.92 -13.36 25.72
N ALA A 220 11.89 -12.59 25.41
CA ALA A 220 10.70 -13.09 24.74
C ALA A 220 11.03 -13.66 23.35
N THR A 221 10.42 -14.80 23.00
CA THR A 221 10.36 -15.33 21.63
C THR A 221 9.17 -14.72 20.90
N LEU A 222 9.10 -14.92 19.57
CA LEU A 222 7.95 -14.47 18.77
C LEU A 222 6.60 -15.04 19.23
N GLY A 223 6.61 -16.19 19.92
CA GLY A 223 5.40 -16.78 20.48
C GLY A 223 4.73 -15.97 21.60
N ALA A 224 5.42 -14.97 22.15
CA ALA A 224 4.90 -14.09 23.21
C ALA A 224 4.14 -12.85 22.67
N TYR A 225 4.22 -12.58 21.37
CA TYR A 225 3.65 -11.40 20.73
C TYR A 225 2.30 -11.70 20.07
N ASP A 226 1.38 -10.75 20.12
CA ASP A 226 0.10 -10.79 19.45
C ASP A 226 0.19 -10.19 18.04
N LEU A 227 -0.80 -10.45 17.18
CA LEU A 227 -0.82 -9.89 15.81
C LEU A 227 -0.81 -8.35 15.79
N ALA A 228 -1.28 -7.71 16.85
CA ALA A 228 -1.27 -6.25 16.97
C ALA A 228 0.15 -5.69 17.08
N ASP A 229 1.10 -6.44 17.66
CA ASP A 229 2.49 -6.00 17.83
C ASP A 229 3.26 -5.93 16.50
N PHE A 230 2.71 -6.51 15.43
CA PHE A 230 3.26 -6.47 14.07
C PHE A 230 2.53 -5.49 13.16
N ARG A 231 1.67 -4.65 13.74
CA ARG A 231 0.97 -3.54 13.08
C ARG A 231 1.49 -2.23 13.67
N LEU A 232 2.47 -1.64 13.00
CA LEU A 232 3.20 -0.49 13.51
C LEU A 232 2.95 0.73 12.63
N ASP A 233 2.89 1.92 13.20
CA ASP A 233 2.96 3.16 12.44
C ASP A 233 4.42 3.56 12.27
N ALA A 234 4.85 3.75 11.02
CA ALA A 234 6.25 3.91 10.66
C ALA A 234 6.60 5.37 10.38
N ARG A 235 7.78 5.80 10.86
CA ARG A 235 8.49 7.00 10.42
C ARG A 235 9.74 6.59 9.65
N ARG A 236 9.77 6.87 8.34
CA ARG A 236 10.96 6.63 7.51
C ARG A 236 11.90 7.82 7.50
N VAL A 237 13.18 7.52 7.63
CA VAL A 237 14.29 8.44 7.36
C VAL A 237 15.10 7.92 6.19
N SER A 238 15.23 8.73 5.14
CA SER A 238 16.10 8.44 4.00
C SER A 238 17.44 9.12 4.21
N LEU A 239 18.52 8.34 4.19
CA LEU A 239 19.87 8.86 4.37
C LEU A 239 20.83 8.21 3.37
N ASP A 240 21.78 9.01 2.88
CA ASP A 240 22.89 8.50 2.07
C ASP A 240 24.02 8.07 3.01
N ALA A 241 24.53 6.86 2.84
CA ALA A 241 25.59 6.31 3.67
C ALA A 241 26.55 5.46 2.84
N ASP A 242 27.84 5.66 3.10
CA ASP A 242 28.90 4.89 2.51
C ASP A 242 28.98 3.47 3.10
N ALA A 243 29.72 2.60 2.42
CA ALA A 243 29.99 1.25 2.90
C ALA A 243 30.62 1.30 4.29
N ARG A 244 30.04 0.54 5.23
CA ARG A 244 30.49 0.45 6.63
C ARG A 244 30.53 1.81 7.36
N GLU A 245 29.73 2.80 6.92
CA GLU A 245 29.60 4.07 7.63
C GLU A 245 28.80 3.89 8.93
N PRO A 246 29.29 4.38 10.09
CA PRO A 246 28.51 4.43 11.32
C PRO A 246 27.43 5.52 11.25
N ILE A 247 26.18 5.14 11.51
CA ILE A 247 25.02 6.03 11.54
C ILE A 247 24.74 6.43 13.00
N GLY A 248 24.90 7.71 13.30
CA GLY A 248 24.60 8.31 14.61
C GLY A 248 23.17 8.86 14.70
N PRO A 249 22.67 9.11 15.94
CA PRO A 249 21.32 9.62 16.16
C PRO A 249 21.11 11.05 15.60
N GLU A 250 22.19 11.81 15.36
CA GLU A 250 22.13 13.12 14.71
C GLU A 250 21.62 13.07 13.26
N ARG A 251 21.55 11.86 12.67
CA ARG A 251 21.02 11.62 11.32
C ARG A 251 19.51 11.30 11.33
N PHE A 252 18.91 11.11 12.51
CA PHE A 252 17.50 10.77 12.66
C PHE A 252 16.62 12.02 12.71
N PRO A 253 15.33 11.91 12.34
CA PRO A 253 14.39 13.02 12.42
C PRO A 253 14.08 13.36 13.89
N ASP A 254 13.45 14.52 14.10
CA ASP A 254 12.81 14.80 15.39
C ASP A 254 11.81 13.68 15.71
N PRO A 255 11.79 13.19 16.96
CA PRO A 255 10.90 12.10 17.34
C PRO A 255 9.44 12.55 17.25
N ASP A 256 8.59 11.63 16.83
CA ASP A 256 7.15 11.79 16.66
C ASP A 256 6.40 10.61 17.31
N ASP A 257 5.14 10.41 16.93
CA ASP A 257 4.25 9.39 17.50
C ASP A 257 4.29 8.04 16.77
N ALA A 258 5.28 7.78 15.90
CA ALA A 258 5.42 6.45 15.28
C ALA A 258 5.86 5.40 16.30
N ASP A 259 5.53 4.14 16.01
CA ASP A 259 6.03 2.98 16.74
C ASP A 259 7.35 2.46 16.15
N LEU A 260 7.62 2.74 14.88
CA LEU A 260 8.73 2.16 14.11
C LEU A 260 9.56 3.23 13.40
N LEU A 261 10.86 3.29 13.69
CA LEU A 261 11.81 4.03 12.86
C LEU A 261 12.28 3.15 11.71
N VAL A 262 12.07 3.58 10.47
CA VAL A 262 12.53 2.88 9.26
C VAL A 262 13.71 3.63 8.66
N VAL A 263 14.90 3.03 8.73
CA VAL A 263 16.14 3.61 8.21
C VAL A 263 16.34 3.12 6.77
N ASP A 264 16.09 4.00 5.80
CA ASP A 264 16.32 3.75 4.38
C ASP A 264 17.69 4.29 3.98
N THR A 265 18.65 3.39 3.79
CA THR A 265 20.01 3.72 3.37
C THR A 265 20.22 3.55 1.85
N GLY A 266 19.18 3.06 1.15
CA GLY A 266 19.26 2.64 -0.24
C GLY A 266 20.14 1.40 -0.49
N TRP A 267 20.58 0.71 0.58
CA TRP A 267 21.43 -0.48 0.52
C TRP A 267 20.74 -1.70 -0.08
N ALA A 268 19.40 -1.76 -0.05
CA ALA A 268 18.63 -2.80 -0.74
C ALA A 268 19.02 -2.97 -2.23
N LYS A 269 19.52 -1.92 -2.89
CA LYS A 269 20.01 -1.98 -4.29
C LYS A 269 21.21 -2.90 -4.48
N ARG A 270 21.92 -3.25 -3.40
CA ARG A 270 23.09 -4.14 -3.40
C ARG A 270 22.72 -5.59 -3.06
N TRP A 271 21.44 -5.89 -2.80
CA TRP A 271 20.97 -7.24 -2.48
C TRP A 271 21.46 -8.29 -3.49
N GLY A 272 21.89 -9.45 -2.98
CA GLY A 272 22.45 -10.53 -3.80
C GLY A 272 23.88 -10.31 -4.29
N THR A 273 24.52 -9.18 -3.96
CA THR A 273 25.92 -8.93 -4.29
C THR A 273 26.82 -9.09 -3.06
N PRO A 274 28.12 -9.41 -3.22
CA PRO A 274 29.07 -9.46 -2.09
C PRO A 274 29.17 -8.14 -1.32
N ALA A 275 28.93 -7.01 -1.99
CA ALA A 275 28.95 -5.69 -1.36
C ALA A 275 27.80 -5.48 -0.35
N TYR A 276 26.76 -6.31 -0.38
CA TYR A 276 25.64 -6.19 0.56
C TYR A 276 26.10 -6.35 2.02
N ALA A 277 27.08 -7.22 2.27
CA ALA A 277 27.64 -7.46 3.61
C ALA A 277 28.48 -6.28 4.15
N ASP A 278 28.84 -5.30 3.33
CA ASP A 278 29.58 -4.10 3.76
C ASP A 278 28.66 -2.91 4.00
N HIS A 279 27.45 -3.19 4.48
CA HIS A 279 26.42 -2.19 4.76
C HIS A 279 26.83 -1.18 5.85
N PRO A 280 26.27 0.04 5.82
CA PRO A 280 26.35 0.95 6.96
C PRO A 280 25.63 0.34 8.17
N TYR A 281 25.97 0.80 9.36
CA TYR A 281 25.47 0.23 10.62
C TYR A 281 25.14 1.32 11.62
N LEU A 282 24.26 1.03 12.57
CA LEU A 282 23.90 1.96 13.63
C LEU A 282 24.99 1.99 14.70
N THR A 283 25.26 3.20 15.20
CA THR A 283 26.03 3.34 16.44
C THR A 283 25.19 2.88 17.64
N ALA A 284 25.87 2.48 18.72
CA ALA A 284 25.21 2.19 20.00
C ALA A 284 24.36 3.36 20.53
N ALA A 285 24.75 4.61 20.22
CA ALA A 285 24.00 5.80 20.55
C ALA A 285 22.71 5.91 19.73
N ALA A 286 22.76 5.59 18.43
CA ALA A 286 21.57 5.56 17.58
C ALA A 286 20.56 4.49 18.04
N ALA A 287 21.02 3.29 18.39
CA ALA A 287 20.17 2.26 18.97
C ALA A 287 19.53 2.69 20.30
N SER A 288 20.28 3.39 21.15
CA SER A 288 19.75 3.93 22.42
C SER A 288 18.70 5.00 22.19
N TRP A 289 18.91 5.86 21.20
CA TRP A 289 17.96 6.89 20.82
C TRP A 289 16.61 6.28 20.42
N CYS A 290 16.61 5.20 19.63
CA CYS A 290 15.38 4.48 19.31
C CYS A 290 14.66 3.98 20.58
N VAL A 291 15.40 3.38 21.52
CA VAL A 291 14.85 2.90 22.80
C VAL A 291 14.28 4.05 23.65
N GLU A 292 15.00 5.17 23.75
CA GLU A 292 14.59 6.36 24.51
C GLU A 292 13.30 7.01 23.97
N HIS A 293 13.00 6.79 22.69
CA HIS A 293 11.82 7.27 22.00
C HIS A 293 10.80 6.16 21.70
N ASP A 294 10.93 5.01 22.36
CA ASP A 294 10.02 3.86 22.25
C ASP A 294 9.89 3.24 20.83
N TYR A 295 10.81 3.55 19.93
CA TYR A 295 10.81 3.01 18.57
C TYR A 295 11.29 1.55 18.52
N HIS A 296 10.51 0.74 17.81
CA HIS A 296 11.02 -0.41 17.06
C HIS A 296 11.94 0.08 15.93
N LEU A 297 12.77 -0.83 15.40
CA LEU A 297 13.66 -0.50 14.29
C LEU A 297 13.34 -1.33 13.06
N ALA A 298 13.35 -0.71 11.88
CA ALA A 298 13.49 -1.43 10.62
C ALA A 298 14.54 -0.80 9.72
N LEU A 299 15.18 -1.60 8.87
CA LEU A 299 16.21 -1.14 7.96
C LEU A 299 16.37 -2.02 6.71
N ASP A 300 17.02 -1.49 5.69
CA ASP A 300 17.25 -2.14 4.40
C ASP A 300 18.64 -2.83 4.27
N THR A 301 19.35 -2.96 5.38
CA THR A 301 20.66 -3.61 5.47
C THR A 301 20.56 -5.01 6.06
N PHE A 302 21.70 -5.72 6.10
CA PHE A 302 21.80 -7.05 6.68
C PHE A 302 21.30 -7.11 8.11
N GLY A 303 21.63 -6.07 8.89
CA GLY A 303 21.17 -5.80 10.24
C GLY A 303 21.74 -4.47 10.75
N PRO A 304 21.41 -4.03 11.97
CA PRO A 304 21.86 -2.75 12.52
C PRO A 304 23.33 -2.74 12.96
N ASP A 305 23.98 -3.89 13.05
CA ASP A 305 25.38 -4.04 13.47
C ASP A 305 26.28 -4.43 12.29
N PRO A 306 27.59 -4.07 12.29
CA PRO A 306 28.47 -4.41 11.17
C PRO A 306 28.64 -5.93 11.00
N THR A 307 28.52 -6.39 9.75
CA THR A 307 28.82 -7.78 9.39
C THR A 307 30.33 -8.03 9.38
N PRO A 308 30.82 -9.19 9.88
CA PRO A 308 32.23 -9.55 9.85
C PRO A 308 32.68 -9.91 8.42
N THR A 309 33.31 -8.95 7.73
CA THR A 309 33.87 -9.15 6.39
C THR A 309 35.38 -8.86 6.37
N ALA A 310 36.03 -9.14 5.25
CA ALA A 310 37.43 -8.79 5.04
C ALA A 310 37.69 -7.27 5.00
N ASN A 311 36.64 -6.46 4.84
CA ASN A 311 36.71 -5.00 4.78
C ASN A 311 36.44 -4.35 6.14
N ALA A 312 36.21 -5.12 7.20
CA ALA A 312 35.98 -4.61 8.55
C ALA A 312 37.18 -3.83 9.09
N ASP A 313 36.94 -2.60 9.53
CA ASP A 313 37.93 -1.81 10.26
C ASP A 313 38.01 -2.31 11.72
N PRO A 314 39.21 -2.51 12.30
CA PRO A 314 39.37 -2.88 13.71
C PRO A 314 38.74 -1.91 14.73
N ALA A 315 38.41 -0.68 14.34
CA ALA A 315 37.72 0.30 15.16
C ALA A 315 36.19 0.09 15.20
N GLU A 316 35.64 -0.76 14.32
CA GLU A 316 34.22 -1.12 14.35
C GLU A 316 33.88 -1.92 15.62
N PRO A 317 32.62 -1.82 16.08
CA PRO A 317 32.20 -2.56 17.24
C PRO A 317 32.30 -4.09 17.02
N THR A 318 32.75 -4.79 18.05
CA THR A 318 32.69 -6.25 18.11
C THR A 318 31.33 -6.70 18.64
N GLY A 319 30.77 -7.78 18.09
CA GLY A 319 29.48 -8.32 18.53
C GLY A 319 28.31 -7.56 17.91
N VAL A 320 27.19 -7.49 18.64
CA VAL A 320 25.92 -6.93 18.15
C VAL A 320 25.34 -5.86 19.10
N PRO A 321 26.10 -4.79 19.42
CA PRO A 321 25.69 -3.80 20.43
C PRO A 321 24.39 -3.04 20.09
N ALA A 322 24.03 -2.88 18.81
CA ALA A 322 22.75 -2.29 18.45
C ALA A 322 21.59 -3.24 18.77
N HIS A 323 21.71 -4.53 18.40
CA HIS A 323 20.74 -5.55 18.79
C HIS A 323 20.61 -5.64 20.32
N GLU A 324 21.71 -5.75 21.06
CA GLU A 324 21.69 -5.85 22.52
C GLU A 324 20.88 -4.72 23.17
N ARG A 325 20.98 -3.50 22.64
CA ARG A 325 20.22 -2.35 23.16
C ARG A 325 18.75 -2.39 22.78
N LEU A 326 18.43 -2.64 21.51
CA LEU A 326 17.05 -2.63 21.01
C LEU A 326 16.27 -3.80 21.60
N LEU A 327 16.75 -5.01 21.34
CA LEU A 327 16.12 -6.25 21.74
C LEU A 327 16.14 -6.43 23.26
N GLY A 328 17.20 -6.02 23.94
CA GLY A 328 17.27 -6.00 25.41
C GLY A 328 16.26 -5.04 26.06
N ALA A 329 15.78 -4.04 25.33
CA ALA A 329 14.70 -3.14 25.72
C ALA A 329 13.31 -3.56 25.17
N GLY A 330 13.21 -4.78 24.63
CA GLY A 330 11.97 -5.33 24.08
C GLY A 330 11.58 -4.78 22.71
N ARG A 331 12.46 -4.02 22.04
CA ARG A 331 12.18 -3.42 20.72
C ARG A 331 12.53 -4.40 19.61
N LEU A 332 11.50 -4.87 18.90
CA LEU A 332 11.65 -5.66 17.67
C LEU A 332 12.51 -4.94 16.62
N VAL A 333 13.27 -5.73 15.85
CA VAL A 333 14.11 -5.27 14.75
C VAL A 333 13.66 -5.97 13.46
N PHE A 334 13.47 -5.23 12.37
CA PHE A 334 13.11 -5.77 11.05
C PHE A 334 14.22 -5.48 10.04
N GLU A 335 14.77 -6.52 9.44
CA GLU A 335 15.98 -6.42 8.63
C GLU A 335 15.71 -6.74 7.17
N ASN A 336 16.66 -6.36 6.30
CA ASN A 336 16.64 -6.68 4.87
C ASN A 336 15.34 -6.22 4.17
N LEU A 337 14.82 -5.04 4.50
CA LEU A 337 13.70 -4.43 3.77
C LEU A 337 14.12 -3.99 2.36
N THR A 338 13.15 -3.90 1.44
CA THR A 338 13.34 -3.35 0.08
C THR A 338 12.25 -2.35 -0.29
N ASN A 339 12.38 -1.72 -1.46
CA ASN A 339 11.41 -0.79 -2.05
C ASN A 339 11.05 0.46 -1.21
N LEU A 340 11.80 0.75 -0.14
CA LEU A 340 11.57 1.90 0.73
C LEU A 340 11.59 3.24 -0.03
N GLY A 341 12.39 3.33 -1.10
CA GLY A 341 12.49 4.51 -1.96
C GLY A 341 11.17 4.98 -2.59
N ALA A 342 10.15 4.12 -2.67
CA ALA A 342 8.83 4.46 -3.21
C ALA A 342 7.86 5.06 -2.17
N LEU A 343 8.21 5.03 -0.89
CA LEU A 343 7.32 5.42 0.20
C LEU A 343 7.45 6.91 0.55
N GLY A 344 6.45 7.45 1.25
CA GLY A 344 6.56 8.72 1.96
C GLY A 344 7.33 8.59 3.29
N GLU A 345 7.27 9.63 4.11
CA GLU A 345 7.86 9.63 5.46
C GLU A 345 7.02 8.86 6.48
N ARG A 346 5.70 8.77 6.27
CA ARG A 346 4.77 8.10 7.18
C ARG A 346 3.96 7.05 6.42
N PHE A 347 3.81 5.87 7.02
CA PHE A 347 2.98 4.79 6.50
C PHE A 347 2.65 3.78 7.59
N ALA A 348 1.62 2.98 7.37
CA ALA A 348 1.34 1.83 8.21
C ALA A 348 2.21 0.64 7.78
N PHE A 349 2.95 0.04 8.71
CA PHE A 349 3.79 -1.13 8.47
C PHE A 349 3.11 -2.40 8.99
N ARG A 350 3.15 -3.46 8.19
CA ARG A 350 2.62 -4.80 8.52
C ARG A 350 3.67 -5.84 8.23
N ALA A 351 4.09 -6.60 9.24
CA ALA A 351 5.12 -7.63 9.07
C ALA A 351 4.87 -8.82 9.99
N TYR A 352 3.92 -9.66 9.58
CA TYR A 352 3.54 -10.83 10.38
C TYR A 352 4.55 -11.97 10.18
N PRO A 353 5.21 -12.45 11.25
CA PRO A 353 6.16 -13.55 11.14
C PRO A 353 5.47 -14.90 10.96
N LEU A 354 6.26 -15.88 10.49
CA LEU A 354 5.88 -17.28 10.67
C LEU A 354 5.61 -17.55 12.15
N LYS A 355 4.51 -18.26 12.44
CA LYS A 355 4.13 -18.61 13.81
C LYS A 355 4.99 -19.75 14.35
N VAL A 356 6.20 -19.40 14.80
CA VAL A 356 7.19 -20.30 15.38
C VAL A 356 7.64 -19.78 16.75
N ASP A 357 7.93 -20.69 17.68
CA ASP A 357 8.51 -20.33 18.98
C ASP A 357 10.03 -20.21 18.82
N ALA A 358 10.46 -19.06 18.27
CA ALA A 358 11.84 -18.79 17.91
C ALA A 358 12.24 -17.34 18.25
N ASP A 359 13.55 -17.09 18.15
CA ASP A 359 14.22 -15.80 18.32
C ASP A 359 14.03 -14.84 17.14
N GLY A 360 13.61 -15.33 15.99
CA GLY A 360 13.24 -14.54 14.83
C GLY A 360 12.46 -15.37 13.82
N ALA A 361 11.96 -14.73 12.77
CA ALA A 361 11.34 -15.42 11.63
C ALA A 361 11.27 -14.52 10.39
N PRO A 362 11.31 -15.11 9.18
CA PRO A 362 10.96 -14.40 7.96
C PRO A 362 9.55 -13.81 8.03
N VAL A 363 9.38 -12.63 7.45
CA VAL A 363 8.10 -11.89 7.38
C VAL A 363 7.77 -11.56 5.93
N ARG A 364 6.47 -11.38 5.64
CA ARG A 364 6.06 -10.57 4.49
C ARG A 364 5.79 -9.16 4.98
N ALA A 365 6.80 -8.30 4.87
CA ALA A 365 6.72 -6.89 5.22
C ALA A 365 5.99 -6.10 4.11
N VAL A 366 5.00 -5.32 4.50
CA VAL A 366 4.15 -4.51 3.62
C VAL A 366 3.96 -3.12 4.22
N ALA A 367 4.09 -2.09 3.38
CA ALA A 367 3.64 -0.75 3.69
C ALA A 367 2.22 -0.52 3.15
N GLU A 368 1.34 -0.03 4.00
CA GLU A 368 0.00 0.47 3.73
C GLU A 368 0.04 2.00 3.70
N THR A 369 -0.28 2.60 2.56
CA THR A 369 -0.43 4.06 2.42
C THR A 369 -1.84 4.38 1.94
N THR A 370 -2.45 5.36 2.58
CA THR A 370 -3.70 5.99 2.14
C THR A 370 -3.34 7.25 1.36
N GLU A 371 -3.79 7.36 0.11
CA GLU A 371 -3.58 8.54 -0.74
C GLU A 371 -4.55 9.67 -0.40
#